data_AF-A0A3M0C714-F1
#
_entry.id   AF-A0A3M0C714-F1
#
_cell.length_a   1.000
_cell.length_b   1.000
_cell.length_c   1.000
_cell.angle_alpha   90.00
_cell.angle_beta   90.00
_cell.angle_gamma   90.00
#
_symmetry.space_group_name_H-M   'P 1'
#
loop_
_entity.id
_entity.type
_entity.pdbx_description
1 polymer ?
#
loop_
_entity_poly.entity_id
_entity_poly.type
_entity_poly.pdbx_seq_one_letter_code
_entity_poly.pdbx_strand_id
1 'polypeptide(L)'
;MSCKLTRKAEDDIMDIYLQGHTLFGEQQAEHYHRGTDTANPGLSATVTAGNVPPPPPPNSGPSTGDTSADMDAGESYTFTTGDFPFDDADGDPLDAVIIDSLPEIGILSLNGDAVVAGQSIEASDIAAGGLVYMSHMRGADADFVFRVSDGSPQISDSARFTLAVSDPDGLPPLVGTPRSDSLIGGDRDEFIWGRADNDVKHGAGGADRLGGSIGHDTINGGTGSDLLFGSDGDDVLWGGLGHDILFSGDGDDTLTGGTGSDSFTFGRLAGNDRIADFVTSDDILDLRYAARDFDTPDDVLATAIRP
;
A
#
# COMPACT_ATOMS: atom_id res chain seq x y z
N MET A 1 -45.01 40.17 47.62
CA MET A 1 -45.23 38.94 46.81
C MET A 1 -44.08 38.01 47.08
N SER A 2 -44.32 36.70 47.14
CA SER A 2 -43.28 35.72 47.43
C SER A 2 -42.62 35.23 46.16
N CYS A 3 -41.29 35.24 46.10
CA CYS A 3 -40.52 34.27 45.32
C CYS A 3 -39.31 33.84 46.16
N LYS A 4 -39.02 32.54 46.19
CA LYS A 4 -37.90 31.97 46.96
C LYS A 4 -36.64 31.96 46.10
N LEU A 5 -35.54 32.48 46.65
CA LEU A 5 -34.19 32.05 46.33
C LEU A 5 -33.48 31.72 47.65
N THR A 6 -32.88 30.54 47.73
CA THR A 6 -32.26 30.02 48.95
C THR A 6 -30.85 30.58 49.15
N ARG A 7 -30.65 31.23 50.29
CA ARG A 7 -29.37 31.84 50.69
C ARG A 7 -28.40 30.79 51.24
N LYS A 8 -27.27 30.62 50.55
CA LYS A 8 -25.92 30.71 51.15
C LYS A 8 -25.40 32.06 50.63
N ALA A 9 -25.25 33.12 51.43
CA ALA A 9 -24.38 33.23 52.61
C ALA A 9 -22.95 32.78 52.28
N GLU A 10 -21.99 33.68 52.07
CA GLU A 10 -22.07 35.16 52.08
C GLU A 10 -21.06 35.71 51.04
N ASP A 11 -21.30 36.78 50.27
CA ASP A 11 -22.51 37.39 49.64
C ASP A 11 -21.95 38.37 48.52
N ASP A 12 -22.80 38.95 47.65
CA ASP A 12 -22.43 39.65 46.38
C ASP A 12 -21.48 40.88 46.47
N ILE A 13 -20.48 41.00 45.56
CA ILE A 13 -19.98 42.30 45.06
C ILE A 13 -19.64 42.27 43.54
N MET A 14 -20.56 42.85 42.76
CA MET A 14 -20.38 43.76 41.60
C MET A 14 -19.08 43.69 40.76
N ASP A 15 -19.24 43.39 39.47
CA ASP A 15 -18.25 43.71 38.42
C ASP A 15 -18.01 45.23 38.33
N ILE A 16 -16.76 45.66 38.45
CA ILE A 16 -16.30 47.01 38.11
C ILE A 16 -15.14 46.89 37.11
N TYR A 17 -15.39 47.32 35.87
CA TYR A 17 -14.44 47.20 34.76
C TYR A 17 -13.57 48.46 34.64
N LEU A 18 -12.26 48.35 34.91
CA LEU A 18 -11.26 49.36 34.56
C LEU A 18 -9.98 48.70 34.04
N GLN A 19 -9.34 49.32 33.05
CA GLN A 19 -8.24 48.75 32.29
C GLN A 19 -6.88 48.86 33.03
N GLY A 20 -6.06 47.80 32.98
CA GLY A 20 -4.61 47.91 33.15
C GLY A 20 -3.91 46.82 33.98
N HIS A 21 -3.08 46.02 33.31
CA HIS A 21 -1.80 45.48 33.79
C HIS A 21 -1.70 44.76 35.17
N THR A 22 -1.69 43.41 35.12
CA THR A 22 -0.67 42.51 35.73
C THR A 22 -0.33 42.58 37.24
N LEU A 23 -0.70 41.55 38.05
CA LEU A 23 0.21 40.51 38.63
C LEU A 23 -0.32 39.76 39.89
N PHE A 24 -0.16 38.42 39.87
CA PHE A 24 -0.01 37.43 40.98
C PHE A 24 -1.08 37.16 42.06
N GLY A 25 -1.21 35.85 42.38
CA GLY A 25 -2.05 35.24 43.43
C GLY A 25 -2.98 34.17 42.82
N GLU A 26 -3.10 32.93 43.32
CA GLU A 26 -2.67 32.32 44.58
C GLU A 26 -2.22 30.85 44.39
N GLN A 27 -1.30 30.36 45.23
CA GLN A 27 -1.02 28.92 45.39
C GLN A 27 -1.96 28.32 46.43
N GLN A 28 -2.48 27.11 46.20
CA GLN A 28 -2.98 26.28 47.29
C GLN A 28 -1.83 25.60 48.02
N ALA A 29 -1.98 25.45 49.34
CA ALA A 29 -0.91 25.06 50.24
C ALA A 29 -0.80 23.54 50.39
N GLU A 30 0.44 23.05 50.51
CA GLU A 30 0.71 21.78 51.18
C GLU A 30 1.70 21.93 52.35
N HIS A 31 1.65 20.94 53.22
CA HIS A 31 1.97 21.03 54.64
C HIS A 31 3.36 20.43 54.91
N TYR A 32 4.28 21.15 55.56
CA TYR A 32 5.50 20.52 56.09
C TYR A 32 5.94 21.04 57.46
N HIS A 33 6.63 20.17 58.19
CA HIS A 33 6.78 20.23 59.64
C HIS A 33 7.70 21.33 60.17
N ARG A 34 7.34 21.84 61.35
CA ARG A 34 8.19 22.68 62.20
C ARG A 34 9.27 21.81 62.87
N GLY A 35 10.46 21.76 62.30
CA GLY A 35 11.68 21.25 62.92
C GLY A 35 12.76 22.32 62.96
N THR A 36 13.29 22.63 64.14
CA THR A 36 14.45 23.52 64.28
C THR A 36 15.73 22.72 64.18
N ASP A 37 16.48 22.90 63.08
CA ASP A 37 17.88 22.48 63.03
C ASP A 37 18.74 23.61 62.45
N THR A 38 19.96 23.72 62.98
CA THR A 38 20.89 24.81 62.72
C THR A 38 22.18 24.28 62.09
N ALA A 39 22.56 24.92 60.98
CA ALA A 39 23.85 24.79 60.29
C ALA A 39 24.08 23.54 59.41
N ASN A 40 23.80 23.71 58.10
CA ASN A 40 24.71 23.23 57.06
C ASN A 40 24.64 24.13 55.79
N PRO A 41 25.62 25.03 55.55
CA PRO A 41 25.63 25.89 54.36
C PRO A 41 26.25 25.14 53.16
N GLY A 42 25.53 24.15 52.61
CA GLY A 42 26.13 23.21 51.65
C GLY A 42 25.26 22.62 50.53
N LEU A 43 23.92 22.63 50.62
CA LEU A 43 23.06 22.10 49.55
C LEU A 43 21.88 23.03 49.24
N SER A 44 22.09 23.92 48.27
CA SER A 44 20.99 24.45 47.45
C SER A 44 20.65 23.41 46.39
N ALA A 45 19.84 22.42 46.75
CA ALA A 45 19.24 21.52 45.76
C ALA A 45 18.14 22.29 45.00
N THR A 46 18.53 22.94 43.91
CA THR A 46 17.58 23.57 42.99
C THR A 46 16.75 22.45 42.34
N VAL A 47 15.55 22.22 42.85
CA VAL A 47 14.53 21.45 42.13
C VAL A 47 14.08 22.34 40.98
N THR A 48 14.79 22.25 39.86
CA THR A 48 14.26 22.69 38.58
C THR A 48 13.05 21.81 38.33
N ALA A 49 11.84 22.36 38.54
CA ALA A 49 10.65 21.76 37.97
C ALA A 49 10.91 21.69 36.47
N GLY A 50 11.09 20.47 35.94
CA GLY A 50 11.18 20.28 34.51
C GLY A 50 9.91 20.86 33.90
N ASN A 51 10.06 21.66 32.84
CA ASN A 51 8.91 22.07 32.04
C ASN A 51 8.35 20.81 31.38
N VAL A 52 7.50 20.08 32.09
CA VAL A 52 6.61 19.10 31.49
C VAL A 52 5.66 19.92 30.62
N PRO A 53 5.67 19.74 29.29
CA PRO A 53 4.71 20.43 28.44
C PRO A 53 3.28 20.10 28.91
N PRO A 54 2.31 21.01 28.72
CA PRO A 54 0.92 20.67 28.99
C PRO A 54 0.54 19.42 28.19
N PRO A 55 -0.33 18.53 28.71
CA PRO A 55 -0.81 17.40 27.95
C PRO A 55 -1.43 17.88 26.63
N PRO A 56 -1.33 17.09 25.55
CA PRO A 56 -1.94 17.43 24.27
C PRO A 56 -3.46 17.66 24.43
N PRO A 57 -4.08 18.45 23.54
CA PRO A 57 -5.54 18.55 23.51
C PRO A 57 -6.12 17.17 23.14
N PRO A 58 -7.20 16.72 23.81
CA PRO A 58 -7.81 15.43 23.49
C PRO A 58 -8.26 15.36 22.04
N ASN A 59 -8.00 14.23 21.38
CA ASN A 59 -8.19 14.03 19.95
C ASN A 59 -7.27 14.95 19.12
N SER A 60 -6.00 15.01 19.51
CA SER A 60 -4.92 15.45 18.60
C SER A 60 -4.90 14.52 17.39
N GLY A 61 -4.68 15.06 16.19
CA GLY A 61 -4.60 14.21 15.00
C GLY A 61 -3.24 13.51 14.89
N PRO A 62 -3.20 12.32 14.26
CA PRO A 62 -1.96 11.57 14.08
C PRO A 62 -1.02 12.28 13.09
N SER A 63 0.26 11.94 13.18
CA SER A 63 1.30 12.42 12.28
C SER A 63 2.03 11.27 11.60
N THR A 64 2.59 11.56 10.42
CA THR A 64 3.34 10.62 9.59
C THR A 64 4.49 11.34 8.87
N GLY A 65 5.31 10.61 8.14
CA GLY A 65 6.43 11.14 7.37
C GLY A 65 6.86 10.20 6.26
N ASP A 66 7.62 10.75 5.31
CA ASP A 66 8.14 10.00 4.17
C ASP A 66 8.96 8.77 4.61
N THR A 67 8.78 7.67 3.89
CA THR A 67 9.32 6.35 4.23
C THR A 67 9.68 5.58 2.95
N SER A 68 10.50 4.56 3.08
CA SER A 68 10.96 3.76 1.94
C SER A 68 11.33 2.35 2.34
N ALA A 69 11.14 1.41 1.42
CA ALA A 69 11.65 0.05 1.52
C ALA A 69 12.34 -0.37 0.22
N ASP A 70 13.37 -1.20 0.34
CA ASP A 70 14.02 -1.83 -0.80
C ASP A 70 13.25 -3.10 -1.21
N MET A 71 13.11 -3.34 -2.51
CA MET A 71 12.59 -4.60 -3.06
C MET A 71 13.30 -4.99 -4.35
N ASP A 72 13.52 -6.28 -4.58
CA ASP A 72 14.11 -6.74 -5.84
C ASP A 72 13.10 -6.65 -7.00
N ALA A 73 13.62 -6.37 -8.20
CA ALA A 73 12.84 -6.07 -9.39
C ALA A 73 11.86 -7.18 -9.76
N GLY A 74 10.58 -6.96 -9.41
CA GLY A 74 9.48 -7.83 -9.79
C GLY A 74 9.15 -8.95 -8.79
N GLU A 75 9.79 -8.97 -7.62
CA GLU A 75 9.19 -9.62 -6.45
C GLU A 75 7.91 -8.87 -6.03
N SER A 76 7.11 -9.48 -5.16
CA SER A 76 6.00 -8.80 -4.50
C SER A 76 6.45 -8.20 -3.16
N TYR A 77 6.11 -6.94 -2.89
CA TYR A 77 6.29 -6.35 -1.57
C TYR A 77 5.00 -6.45 -0.75
N THR A 78 5.02 -7.21 0.35
CA THR A 78 3.88 -7.29 1.28
C THR A 78 4.07 -6.28 2.40
N PHE A 79 3.17 -5.31 2.50
CA PHE A 79 3.25 -4.25 3.51
C PHE A 79 2.81 -4.76 4.88
N THR A 80 3.38 -4.15 5.91
CA THR A 80 3.04 -4.29 7.32
C THR A 80 2.64 -2.94 7.90
N THR A 81 2.05 -2.91 9.09
CA THR A 81 1.77 -1.63 9.77
C THR A 81 3.04 -0.87 10.18
N GLY A 82 4.21 -1.54 10.21
CA GLY A 82 5.49 -0.90 10.49
C GLY A 82 6.06 -0.08 9.32
N ASP A 83 5.54 -0.30 8.11
CA ASP A 83 5.96 0.40 6.90
C ASP A 83 5.40 1.82 6.80
N PHE A 84 4.37 2.14 7.59
CA PHE A 84 3.71 3.44 7.64
C PHE A 84 4.04 4.15 8.95
N PRO A 85 4.94 5.16 8.94
CA PRO A 85 5.25 5.93 10.14
C PRO A 85 3.99 6.55 10.74
N PHE A 86 3.79 6.32 12.04
CA PHE A 86 2.64 6.80 12.78
C PHE A 86 3.11 7.25 14.17
N ASP A 87 2.82 8.49 14.53
CA ASP A 87 2.99 9.01 15.89
C ASP A 87 1.74 9.82 16.25
N ASP A 88 1.15 9.50 17.39
CA ASP A 88 -0.05 10.15 17.93
C ASP A 88 0.19 10.62 19.36
N ALA A 89 -0.33 11.81 19.67
CA ALA A 89 -0.04 12.48 20.94
C ALA A 89 -0.92 11.99 22.11
N ASP A 90 -2.12 11.47 21.83
CA ASP A 90 -3.01 10.88 22.82
C ASP A 90 -2.73 9.39 23.06
N GLY A 91 -2.05 8.75 22.09
CA GLY A 91 -1.60 7.36 22.14
C GLY A 91 -2.60 6.38 21.54
N ASP A 92 -3.54 6.87 20.73
CA ASP A 92 -4.47 6.02 19.98
C ASP A 92 -3.73 5.26 18.87
N PRO A 93 -4.13 4.02 18.55
CA PRO A 93 -3.42 3.18 17.57
C PRO A 93 -3.72 3.61 16.12
N LEU A 94 -2.83 3.23 15.19
CA LEU A 94 -3.12 3.29 13.76
C LEU A 94 -4.38 2.46 13.44
N ASP A 95 -5.41 3.13 12.94
CA ASP A 95 -6.71 2.57 12.54
C ASP A 95 -6.71 2.22 11.05
N ALA A 96 -6.27 3.16 10.20
CA ALA A 96 -6.24 2.97 8.75
C ALA A 96 -5.14 3.77 8.03
N VAL A 97 -4.74 3.29 6.85
CA VAL A 97 -3.91 3.99 5.87
C VAL A 97 -4.75 4.37 4.66
N ILE A 98 -4.69 5.63 4.23
CA ILE A 98 -5.46 6.16 3.11
C ILE A 98 -4.49 6.40 1.94
N ILE A 99 -4.75 5.76 0.79
CA ILE A 99 -3.88 5.84 -0.39
C ILE A 99 -4.34 7.00 -1.28
N ASP A 100 -3.69 8.16 -1.20
CA ASP A 100 -4.06 9.38 -1.93
C ASP A 100 -3.72 9.30 -3.43
N SER A 101 -2.62 8.64 -3.78
CA SER A 101 -2.23 8.35 -5.17
C SER A 101 -1.77 6.90 -5.30
N LEU A 102 -1.89 6.34 -6.50
CA LEU A 102 -1.31 5.04 -6.82
C LEU A 102 0.09 5.20 -7.42
N PRO A 103 0.93 4.15 -7.40
CA PRO A 103 2.14 4.08 -8.22
C PRO A 103 1.87 4.32 -9.70
N GLU A 104 2.79 5.00 -10.41
CA GLU A 104 2.74 5.12 -11.89
C GLU A 104 3.08 3.80 -12.60
N ILE A 105 3.71 2.86 -11.89
CA ILE A 105 4.14 1.54 -12.36
C ILE A 105 3.84 0.50 -11.28
N GLY A 106 3.52 -0.73 -11.71
CA GLY A 106 3.10 -1.80 -10.81
C GLY A 106 1.64 -1.70 -10.37
N ILE A 107 1.20 -2.67 -9.56
CA ILE A 107 -0.15 -2.71 -9.00
C ILE A 107 -0.05 -2.80 -7.48
N LEU A 108 -0.77 -1.91 -6.79
CA LEU A 108 -1.05 -2.05 -5.36
C LEU A 108 -2.40 -2.77 -5.21
N SER A 109 -2.44 -3.83 -4.42
CA SER A 109 -3.61 -4.69 -4.22
C SER A 109 -3.92 -4.89 -2.74
N LEU A 110 -5.20 -5.03 -2.41
CA LEU A 110 -5.71 -5.35 -1.08
C LEU A 110 -6.49 -6.67 -1.14
N ASN A 111 -5.96 -7.72 -0.53
CA ASN A 111 -6.52 -9.07 -0.53
C ASN A 111 -6.73 -9.68 -1.94
N GLY A 112 -6.04 -9.14 -2.96
CA GLY A 112 -6.19 -9.50 -4.38
C GLY A 112 -6.94 -8.46 -5.21
N ASP A 113 -7.76 -7.61 -4.62
CA ASP A 113 -8.46 -6.53 -5.34
C ASP A 113 -7.53 -5.34 -5.58
N ALA A 114 -7.53 -4.75 -6.78
CA ALA A 114 -6.71 -3.56 -7.08
C ALA A 114 -7.13 -2.36 -6.22
N VAL A 115 -6.16 -1.71 -5.57
CA VAL A 115 -6.39 -0.52 -4.73
C VAL A 115 -6.68 0.69 -5.61
N VAL A 116 -7.63 1.54 -5.20
CA VAL A 116 -7.98 2.79 -5.88
C VAL A 116 -7.53 4.02 -5.10
N ALA A 117 -7.23 5.11 -5.82
CA ALA A 117 -6.90 6.38 -5.17
C ALA A 117 -8.08 6.90 -4.32
N GLY A 118 -7.77 7.35 -3.10
CA GLY A 118 -8.70 7.71 -2.04
C GLY A 118 -9.19 6.55 -1.17
N GLN A 119 -8.74 5.32 -1.40
CA GLN A 119 -9.15 4.16 -0.60
C GLN A 119 -8.55 4.19 0.80
N SER A 120 -9.39 3.99 1.81
CA SER A 120 -8.98 3.70 3.19
C SER A 120 -8.77 2.19 3.34
N ILE A 121 -7.65 1.80 3.94
CA ILE A 121 -7.24 0.42 4.15
C ILE A 121 -7.02 0.23 5.65
N GLU A 122 -7.80 -0.68 6.25
CA GLU A 122 -7.75 -0.95 7.69
C GLU A 122 -6.37 -1.48 8.09
N ALA A 123 -5.81 -0.97 9.19
CA ALA A 123 -4.52 -1.42 9.71
C ALA A 123 -4.52 -2.92 10.04
N SER A 124 -5.70 -3.50 10.33
CA SER A 124 -5.87 -4.93 10.55
C SER A 124 -5.73 -5.78 9.27
N ASP A 125 -6.14 -5.28 8.10
CA ASP A 125 -5.91 -5.96 6.81
C ASP A 125 -4.42 -5.89 6.42
N ILE A 126 -3.77 -4.75 6.66
CA ILE A 126 -2.32 -4.59 6.46
C ILE A 126 -1.56 -5.54 7.40
N ALA A 127 -1.93 -5.62 8.68
CA ALA A 127 -1.32 -6.56 9.63
C ALA A 127 -1.57 -8.04 9.30
N ALA A 128 -2.59 -8.36 8.50
CA ALA A 128 -2.83 -9.70 7.95
C ALA A 128 -2.01 -10.00 6.68
N GLY A 129 -1.24 -9.04 6.16
CA GLY A 129 -0.52 -9.14 4.88
C GLY A 129 -1.40 -8.94 3.66
N GLY A 130 -2.57 -8.31 3.82
CA GLY A 130 -3.53 -8.09 2.74
C GLY A 130 -3.08 -7.05 1.72
N LEU A 131 -2.29 -6.05 2.14
CA LEU A 131 -1.78 -5.01 1.25
C LEU A 131 -0.47 -5.46 0.59
N VAL A 132 -0.48 -5.62 -0.73
CA VAL A 132 0.65 -6.13 -1.53
C VAL A 132 0.87 -5.28 -2.77
N TYR A 133 2.10 -4.83 -3.00
CA TYR A 133 2.53 -4.26 -4.27
C TYR A 133 3.23 -5.32 -5.12
N MET A 134 2.92 -5.33 -6.41
CA MET A 134 3.57 -6.16 -7.42
C MET A 134 4.28 -5.26 -8.43
N SER A 135 5.62 -5.33 -8.50
CA SER A 135 6.35 -4.54 -9.50
C SER A 135 6.15 -5.11 -10.90
N HIS A 136 5.84 -4.21 -11.84
CA HIS A 136 5.69 -4.52 -13.26
C HIS A 136 6.88 -3.99 -14.10
N MET A 137 7.90 -3.37 -13.50
CA MET A 137 9.03 -2.76 -14.25
C MET A 137 10.38 -2.92 -13.52
N ARG A 138 11.47 -2.97 -14.30
CA ARG A 138 12.85 -3.10 -13.79
C ARG A 138 13.40 -1.77 -13.29
N GLY A 139 13.96 -1.75 -12.08
CA GLY A 139 14.85 -0.67 -11.62
C GLY A 139 14.26 0.74 -11.59
N ALA A 140 12.93 0.86 -11.53
CA ALA A 140 12.22 2.12 -11.43
C ALA A 140 11.44 2.11 -10.11
N ASP A 141 11.70 3.12 -9.27
CA ASP A 141 11.10 3.23 -7.96
C ASP A 141 9.58 3.42 -8.06
N ALA A 142 8.83 2.76 -7.18
CA ALA A 142 7.38 2.90 -7.12
C ALA A 142 6.99 3.84 -5.98
N ASP A 143 6.62 5.06 -6.36
CA ASP A 143 6.17 6.11 -5.44
C ASP A 143 4.64 6.11 -5.29
N PHE A 144 4.13 6.11 -4.07
CA PHE A 144 2.74 6.45 -3.79
C PHE A 144 2.61 7.41 -2.60
N VAL A 145 1.52 8.16 -2.58
CA VAL A 145 1.21 9.12 -1.51
C VAL A 145 0.14 8.54 -0.61
N PHE A 146 0.34 8.63 0.71
CA PHE A 146 -0.59 8.12 1.71
C PHE A 146 -0.81 9.12 2.86
N ARG A 147 -1.85 8.86 3.65
CA ARG A 147 -2.14 9.48 4.96
C ARG A 147 -2.49 8.40 5.97
N VAL A 148 -2.38 8.71 7.26
CA VAL A 148 -2.74 7.81 8.36
C VAL A 148 -3.88 8.37 9.20
N SER A 149 -4.68 7.46 9.77
CA SER A 149 -5.82 7.74 10.64
C SER A 149 -5.71 6.95 11.95
N ASP A 150 -6.14 7.56 13.04
CA ASP A 150 -6.33 7.04 14.40
C ASP A 150 -7.79 6.61 14.66
N GLY A 151 -8.65 6.67 13.64
CA GLY A 151 -10.10 6.46 13.74
C GLY A 151 -10.87 7.72 14.15
N SER A 152 -10.17 8.85 14.33
CA SER A 152 -10.78 10.14 14.65
C SER A 152 -11.09 10.97 13.39
N PRO A 153 -11.79 12.11 13.54
CA PRO A 153 -12.03 13.02 12.41
C PRO A 153 -10.78 13.79 11.94
N GLN A 154 -9.65 13.68 12.63
CA GLN A 154 -8.37 14.26 12.20
C GLN A 154 -7.56 13.19 11.48
N ILE A 155 -7.03 13.53 10.30
CA ILE A 155 -6.18 12.65 9.49
C ILE A 155 -4.85 13.39 9.33
N SER A 156 -3.74 12.66 9.24
CA SER A 156 -2.42 13.26 9.05
C SER A 156 -2.32 14.11 7.77
N ASP A 157 -1.28 14.95 7.71
CA ASP A 157 -0.77 15.43 6.42
C ASP A 157 -0.28 14.24 5.57
N SER A 158 -0.20 14.41 4.25
CA SER A 158 0.24 13.36 3.32
C SER A 158 1.76 13.14 3.38
N ALA A 159 2.17 11.86 3.33
CA ALA A 159 3.55 11.41 3.19
C ALA A 159 3.72 10.55 1.93
N ARG A 160 4.97 10.38 1.49
CA ARG A 160 5.35 9.48 0.39
C ARG A 160 5.86 8.16 0.93
N PHE A 161 5.41 7.07 0.32
CA PHE A 161 6.10 5.79 0.36
C PHE A 161 6.87 5.62 -0.96
N THR A 162 8.17 5.34 -0.87
CA THR A 162 9.01 4.99 -2.03
C THR A 162 9.47 3.54 -1.91
N LEU A 163 9.01 2.66 -2.80
CA LEU A 163 9.63 1.36 -3.00
C LEU A 163 10.84 1.55 -3.92
N ALA A 164 12.04 1.46 -3.33
CA ALA A 164 13.29 1.48 -4.08
C ALA A 164 13.47 0.12 -4.76
N VAL A 165 13.36 0.06 -6.09
CA VAL A 165 13.36 -1.21 -6.81
C VAL A 165 14.79 -1.56 -7.22
N SER A 166 15.44 -2.46 -6.48
CA SER A 166 16.77 -2.96 -6.82
C SER A 166 16.73 -3.84 -8.05
N ASP A 167 17.48 -3.43 -9.07
CA ASP A 167 17.87 -4.28 -10.19
C ASP A 167 19.26 -4.91 -9.89
N PRO A 168 19.33 -6.22 -9.61
CA PRO A 168 20.61 -6.89 -9.31
C PRO A 168 21.51 -7.14 -10.55
N ASP A 169 20.98 -7.15 -11.78
CA ASP A 169 21.75 -7.48 -12.99
C ASP A 169 22.12 -6.26 -13.85
N GLY A 170 21.41 -5.14 -13.68
CA GLY A 170 21.73 -3.85 -14.31
C GLY A 170 21.59 -3.80 -15.83
N LEU A 171 20.79 -4.68 -16.45
CA LEU A 171 20.46 -4.62 -17.87
C LEU A 171 19.30 -3.62 -18.12
N PRO A 172 19.38 -2.75 -19.14
CA PRO A 172 18.28 -1.86 -19.48
C PRO A 172 17.10 -2.68 -20.06
N PRO A 173 15.84 -2.32 -19.76
CA PRO A 173 14.68 -3.00 -20.32
C PRO A 173 14.59 -2.81 -21.84
N LEU A 174 14.11 -3.85 -22.54
CA LEU A 174 13.82 -3.80 -23.96
C LEU A 174 12.42 -3.24 -24.17
N VAL A 175 12.35 -1.94 -24.47
CA VAL A 175 11.08 -1.21 -24.61
C VAL A 175 10.83 -0.83 -26.06
N GLY A 176 9.65 -1.18 -26.56
CA GLY A 176 9.15 -0.86 -27.89
C GLY A 176 8.74 0.60 -28.07
N THR A 177 8.20 0.86 -29.25
CA THR A 177 7.62 2.12 -29.68
C THR A 177 6.09 2.07 -29.58
N PRO A 178 5.36 3.18 -29.81
CA PRO A 178 3.90 3.13 -29.92
C PRO A 178 3.42 2.57 -31.28
N ARG A 179 4.06 1.50 -31.76
CA ARG A 179 3.79 0.80 -33.02
C ARG A 179 4.22 -0.65 -32.89
N SER A 180 3.57 -1.53 -33.65
CA SER A 180 3.94 -2.94 -33.83
C SER A 180 5.45 -3.15 -33.99
N ASP A 181 6.05 -3.70 -32.94
CA ASP A 181 7.46 -4.01 -32.77
C ASP A 181 7.68 -5.53 -32.65
N SER A 182 8.94 -5.94 -32.79
CA SER A 182 9.37 -7.31 -32.52
C SER A 182 10.58 -7.27 -31.60
N LEU A 183 10.36 -7.71 -30.36
CA LEU A 183 11.29 -7.60 -29.24
C LEU A 183 11.72 -9.00 -28.81
N ILE A 184 13.04 -9.23 -28.70
CA ILE A 184 13.61 -10.54 -28.41
C ILE A 184 14.72 -10.36 -27.37
N GLY A 185 14.65 -11.14 -26.29
CA GLY A 185 15.67 -11.26 -25.25
C GLY A 185 16.82 -12.21 -25.61
N GLY A 186 17.37 -12.88 -24.61
CA GLY A 186 18.60 -13.66 -24.63
C GLY A 186 18.54 -14.90 -23.72
N ASP A 187 19.59 -15.10 -22.92
CA ASP A 187 19.73 -16.23 -21.98
C ASP A 187 19.78 -15.74 -20.51
N ARG A 188 19.14 -14.62 -20.19
CA ARG A 188 19.13 -13.95 -18.88
C ARG A 188 17.77 -13.31 -18.58
N ASP A 189 17.48 -13.16 -17.29
CA ASP A 189 16.29 -12.50 -16.76
C ASP A 189 16.09 -11.07 -17.31
N GLU A 190 15.20 -10.94 -18.29
CA GLU A 190 14.98 -9.72 -19.06
C GLU A 190 13.58 -9.11 -18.83
N PHE A 191 13.45 -7.85 -19.25
CA PHE A 191 12.22 -7.08 -19.12
C PHE A 191 11.84 -6.50 -20.48
N ILE A 192 10.74 -6.96 -21.08
CA ILE A 192 10.35 -6.65 -22.46
C ILE A 192 8.93 -6.04 -22.52
N TRP A 193 8.84 -4.76 -22.92
CA TRP A 193 7.56 -4.01 -22.95
C TRP A 193 7.22 -3.51 -24.35
N GLY A 194 6.04 -3.87 -24.84
CA GLY A 194 5.53 -3.49 -26.16
C GLY A 194 5.17 -2.01 -26.27
N ARG A 195 4.10 -1.63 -25.55
CA ARG A 195 3.47 -0.30 -25.37
C ARG A 195 2.13 -0.14 -26.08
N ALA A 196 2.12 -0.07 -27.40
CA ALA A 196 0.91 0.26 -28.15
C ALA A 196 0.98 -0.20 -29.62
N ASP A 197 -0.18 -0.58 -30.16
CA ASP A 197 -0.32 -1.48 -31.32
C ASP A 197 0.14 -2.92 -30.98
N ASN A 198 -0.07 -3.84 -31.91
CA ASN A 198 0.16 -5.27 -31.72
C ASN A 198 1.66 -5.62 -31.81
N ASP A 199 2.29 -6.11 -30.74
CA ASP A 199 3.72 -6.45 -30.71
C ASP A 199 3.98 -7.96 -30.55
N VAL A 200 5.17 -8.39 -30.99
CA VAL A 200 5.66 -9.77 -30.79
C VAL A 200 6.86 -9.75 -29.86
N LYS A 201 6.75 -10.43 -28.72
CA LYS A 201 7.75 -10.43 -27.64
C LYS A 201 8.20 -11.86 -27.32
N HIS A 202 9.51 -12.07 -27.19
CA HIS A 202 10.09 -13.35 -26.79
C HIS A 202 11.22 -13.15 -25.77
N GLY A 203 11.12 -13.71 -24.57
CA GLY A 203 12.18 -13.65 -23.55
C GLY A 203 13.37 -14.54 -23.91
N ALA A 204 13.05 -15.75 -24.37
CA ALA A 204 13.92 -16.85 -24.80
C ALA A 204 14.48 -17.69 -23.64
N GLY A 205 15.18 -17.10 -22.68
CA GLY A 205 15.54 -17.82 -21.46
C GLY A 205 16.11 -16.95 -20.37
N GLY A 206 15.83 -17.29 -19.13
CA GLY A 206 15.91 -16.38 -17.98
C GLY A 206 14.57 -16.40 -17.25
N ALA A 207 14.49 -15.86 -16.03
CA ALA A 207 13.19 -15.58 -15.39
C ALA A 207 12.67 -14.23 -15.90
N ASP A 208 11.98 -14.26 -17.04
CA ASP A 208 11.69 -13.08 -17.84
C ASP A 208 10.37 -12.42 -17.43
N ARG A 209 10.28 -11.10 -17.67
CA ARG A 209 9.05 -10.33 -17.45
C ARG A 209 8.66 -9.63 -18.75
N LEU A 210 7.46 -9.89 -19.24
CA LEU A 210 7.01 -9.43 -20.55
C LEU A 210 5.64 -8.77 -20.44
N GLY A 211 5.49 -7.56 -21.00
CA GLY A 211 4.24 -6.80 -20.99
C GLY A 211 3.77 -6.39 -22.37
N GLY A 212 2.51 -6.68 -22.70
CA GLY A 212 1.82 -6.21 -23.90
C GLY A 212 1.56 -4.71 -23.87
N SER A 213 0.64 -4.32 -22.99
CA SER A 213 0.10 -2.97 -22.76
C SER A 213 -1.16 -2.66 -23.57
N ILE A 214 -1.10 -2.20 -24.82
CA ILE A 214 -2.30 -1.86 -25.62
C ILE A 214 -2.19 -2.40 -27.04
N GLY A 215 -2.89 -3.48 -27.34
CA GLY A 215 -2.90 -4.10 -28.66
C GLY A 215 -3.23 -5.57 -28.58
N HIS A 216 -3.30 -6.25 -29.73
CA HIS A 216 -3.39 -7.71 -29.76
C HIS A 216 -1.98 -8.29 -29.83
N ASP A 217 -1.43 -8.58 -28.67
CA ASP A 217 -0.05 -8.95 -28.44
C ASP A 217 0.22 -10.46 -28.57
N THR A 218 1.47 -10.77 -28.86
CA THR A 218 1.98 -12.15 -28.85
C THR A 218 3.20 -12.23 -27.96
N ILE A 219 3.09 -12.98 -26.87
CA ILE A 219 4.07 -13.01 -25.78
C ILE A 219 4.53 -14.44 -25.56
N ASN A 220 5.83 -14.67 -25.55
CA ASN A 220 6.45 -15.96 -25.27
C ASN A 220 7.57 -15.77 -24.25
N GLY A 221 7.44 -16.31 -23.04
CA GLY A 221 8.50 -16.29 -22.02
C GLY A 221 9.73 -17.03 -22.54
N GLY A 222 9.71 -18.36 -22.48
CA GLY A 222 10.67 -19.22 -23.16
C GLY A 222 11.13 -20.36 -22.27
N THR A 223 12.22 -20.14 -21.52
CA THR A 223 12.72 -21.11 -20.53
C THR A 223 13.16 -20.38 -19.26
N GLY A 224 12.43 -20.58 -18.17
CA GLY A 224 12.46 -19.62 -17.10
C GLY A 224 11.49 -19.90 -15.98
N SER A 225 11.03 -18.84 -15.33
CA SER A 225 9.88 -18.85 -14.44
C SER A 225 9.30 -17.46 -14.61
N ASP A 226 8.53 -17.34 -15.68
CA ASP A 226 8.31 -16.10 -16.40
C ASP A 226 7.03 -15.41 -15.91
N LEU A 227 6.97 -14.09 -16.03
CA LEU A 227 5.81 -13.29 -15.67
C LEU A 227 5.32 -12.53 -16.90
N LEU A 228 4.20 -12.98 -17.45
CA LEU A 228 3.63 -12.45 -18.70
C LEU A 228 2.36 -11.65 -18.39
N PHE A 229 2.26 -10.46 -18.96
CA PHE A 229 1.06 -9.61 -18.92
C PHE A 229 0.62 -9.31 -20.34
N GLY A 230 -0.59 -9.70 -20.71
CA GLY A 230 -1.23 -9.21 -21.94
C GLY A 230 -1.58 -7.74 -21.82
N SER A 231 -2.60 -7.44 -21.00
CA SER A 231 -3.21 -6.12 -20.73
C SER A 231 -4.39 -5.81 -21.67
N ASP A 232 -4.41 -4.68 -22.41
CA ASP A 232 -5.59 -4.28 -23.19
C ASP A 232 -5.58 -4.88 -24.62
N GLY A 233 -6.34 -5.95 -24.86
CA GLY A 233 -6.58 -6.53 -26.19
C GLY A 233 -6.66 -8.06 -26.20
N ASP A 234 -7.15 -8.66 -27.30
CA ASP A 234 -7.18 -10.13 -27.45
C ASP A 234 -5.75 -10.66 -27.69
N ASP A 235 -5.14 -11.25 -26.67
CA ASP A 235 -3.72 -11.57 -26.60
C ASP A 235 -3.41 -13.08 -26.69
N VAL A 236 -2.15 -13.39 -27.00
CA VAL A 236 -1.64 -14.78 -27.02
C VAL A 236 -0.39 -14.91 -26.16
N LEU A 237 -0.50 -15.61 -25.04
CA LEU A 237 0.55 -15.80 -24.04
C LEU A 237 1.02 -17.26 -23.99
N TRP A 238 2.33 -17.47 -24.07
CA TRP A 238 3.03 -18.75 -23.87
C TRP A 238 4.08 -18.59 -22.78
N GLY A 239 3.92 -19.28 -21.64
CA GLY A 239 4.97 -19.36 -20.59
C GLY A 239 6.22 -20.03 -21.14
N GLY A 240 6.20 -21.36 -21.22
CA GLY A 240 7.20 -22.15 -21.93
C GLY A 240 7.70 -23.34 -21.12
N LEU A 241 8.92 -23.25 -20.60
CA LEU A 241 9.51 -24.24 -19.69
C LEU A 241 9.81 -23.57 -18.36
N GLY A 242 8.97 -23.76 -17.33
CA GLY A 242 9.12 -22.98 -16.13
C GLY A 242 8.04 -23.15 -15.08
N HIS A 243 8.04 -22.25 -14.11
CA HIS A 243 6.90 -22.03 -13.22
C HIS A 243 6.38 -20.64 -13.53
N ASP A 244 5.49 -20.55 -14.50
CA ASP A 244 5.16 -19.29 -15.15
C ASP A 244 3.89 -18.67 -14.56
N ILE A 245 3.81 -17.35 -14.54
CA ILE A 245 2.62 -16.61 -14.10
C ILE A 245 2.12 -15.78 -15.28
N LEU A 246 0.92 -16.10 -15.76
CA LEU A 246 0.30 -15.46 -16.92
C LEU A 246 -0.90 -14.64 -16.45
N PHE A 247 -0.82 -13.32 -16.64
CA PHE A 247 -1.92 -12.38 -16.50
C PHE A 247 -2.48 -12.10 -17.89
N SER A 248 -3.74 -12.47 -18.13
CA SER A 248 -4.42 -12.26 -19.42
C SER A 248 -4.62 -10.76 -19.67
N GLY A 249 -5.64 -10.18 -19.04
CA GLY A 249 -5.90 -8.74 -19.05
C GLY A 249 -7.37 -8.44 -19.32
N ASP A 250 -7.60 -7.62 -20.34
CA ASP A 250 -8.89 -7.14 -20.85
C ASP A 250 -9.00 -7.54 -22.34
N GLY A 251 -9.51 -8.74 -22.64
CA GLY A 251 -9.58 -9.28 -24.01
C GLY A 251 -10.28 -10.64 -24.09
N ASP A 252 -10.39 -11.22 -25.28
CA ASP A 252 -10.67 -12.66 -25.46
C ASP A 252 -9.33 -13.43 -25.66
N ASP A 253 -8.63 -13.75 -24.57
CA ASP A 253 -7.21 -14.16 -24.61
C ASP A 253 -6.98 -15.66 -24.80
N THR A 254 -5.81 -16.02 -25.33
CA THR A 254 -5.34 -17.41 -25.40
C THR A 254 -4.04 -17.61 -24.61
N LEU A 255 -4.14 -18.37 -23.52
CA LEU A 255 -3.04 -18.65 -22.60
C LEU A 255 -2.56 -20.09 -22.75
N THR A 256 -1.26 -20.31 -22.61
CA THR A 256 -0.63 -21.63 -22.62
C THR A 256 0.50 -21.61 -21.59
N GLY A 257 0.45 -22.45 -20.56
CA GLY A 257 1.49 -22.51 -19.53
C GLY A 257 2.77 -23.12 -20.08
N GLY A 258 2.64 -24.30 -20.69
CA GLY A 258 3.74 -25.06 -21.25
C GLY A 258 4.12 -26.25 -20.36
N THR A 259 5.28 -26.21 -19.73
CA THR A 259 5.72 -27.26 -18.82
C THR A 259 6.19 -26.73 -17.47
N GLY A 260 5.42 -27.06 -16.44
CA GLY A 260 5.85 -27.01 -15.05
C GLY A 260 4.66 -26.98 -14.12
N SER A 261 4.47 -25.87 -13.41
CA SER A 261 3.30 -25.67 -12.55
C SER A 261 2.99 -24.20 -12.59
N ASP A 262 2.03 -23.85 -13.44
CA ASP A 262 1.85 -22.49 -13.94
C ASP A 262 0.60 -21.84 -13.31
N SER A 263 0.61 -20.52 -13.18
CA SER A 263 -0.45 -19.75 -12.52
C SER A 263 -1.13 -18.81 -13.51
N PHE A 264 -2.35 -19.15 -13.91
CA PHE A 264 -3.16 -18.36 -14.82
C PHE A 264 -4.05 -17.41 -14.02
N THR A 265 -3.89 -16.10 -14.25
CA THR A 265 -4.51 -15.04 -13.45
C THR A 265 -5.38 -14.15 -14.33
N PHE A 266 -6.60 -13.90 -13.86
CA PHE A 266 -7.65 -13.25 -14.65
C PHE A 266 -8.06 -11.92 -14.05
N GLY A 267 -8.17 -10.90 -14.90
CA GLY A 267 -8.64 -9.56 -14.51
C GLY A 267 -10.15 -9.48 -14.35
N ARG A 268 -10.65 -8.27 -14.07
CA ARG A 268 -12.09 -7.98 -13.94
C ARG A 268 -12.82 -7.97 -15.29
N LEU A 269 -12.12 -7.76 -16.40
CA LEU A 269 -12.69 -7.54 -17.72
C LEU A 269 -12.10 -8.51 -18.77
N ALA A 270 -11.59 -9.66 -18.32
CA ALA A 270 -10.87 -10.71 -19.05
C ALA A 270 -11.76 -11.56 -20.00
N GLY A 271 -12.70 -10.92 -20.70
CA GLY A 271 -13.57 -11.46 -21.74
C GLY A 271 -13.90 -12.95 -21.66
N ASN A 272 -13.57 -13.71 -22.70
CA ASN A 272 -13.82 -15.13 -22.85
C ASN A 272 -12.52 -15.93 -23.01
N ASP A 273 -11.63 -15.81 -22.04
CA ASP A 273 -10.30 -16.41 -22.10
C ASP A 273 -10.26 -17.94 -22.23
N ARG A 274 -9.22 -18.40 -22.90
CA ARG A 274 -8.94 -19.82 -23.16
C ARG A 274 -7.54 -20.20 -22.70
N ILE A 275 -7.46 -20.99 -21.64
CA ILE A 275 -6.24 -21.77 -21.34
C ILE A 275 -6.20 -23.00 -22.26
N ALA A 276 -5.09 -23.21 -22.96
CA ALA A 276 -4.95 -24.21 -24.01
C ALA A 276 -4.53 -25.61 -23.51
N ASP A 277 -3.82 -25.70 -22.37
CA ASP A 277 -3.08 -26.89 -21.93
C ASP A 277 -3.22 -27.26 -20.44
N PHE A 278 -4.05 -26.55 -19.67
CA PHE A 278 -4.19 -26.65 -18.21
C PHE A 278 -4.16 -28.09 -17.63
N VAL A 279 -3.19 -28.35 -16.76
CA VAL A 279 -2.93 -29.62 -16.07
C VAL A 279 -3.41 -29.55 -14.62
N THR A 280 -4.57 -30.13 -14.33
CA THR A 280 -5.25 -30.03 -13.00
C THR A 280 -4.49 -30.58 -11.79
N SER A 281 -3.34 -31.24 -11.97
CA SER A 281 -2.49 -31.71 -10.87
C SER A 281 -1.32 -30.77 -10.54
N ASP A 282 -0.99 -29.88 -11.46
CA ASP A 282 0.25 -29.12 -11.49
C ASP A 282 -0.07 -27.61 -11.54
N ASP A 283 -1.01 -27.20 -12.41
CA ASP A 283 -1.36 -25.79 -12.65
C ASP A 283 -2.40 -25.22 -11.68
N ILE A 284 -2.37 -23.89 -11.55
CA ILE A 284 -3.21 -23.09 -10.68
C ILE A 284 -4.03 -22.11 -11.53
N LEU A 285 -5.34 -22.11 -11.30
CA LEU A 285 -6.25 -21.07 -11.76
C LEU A 285 -6.41 -20.04 -10.63
N ASP A 286 -5.72 -18.90 -10.73
CA ASP A 286 -5.71 -17.87 -9.70
C ASP A 286 -6.79 -16.82 -9.96
N LEU A 287 -7.87 -16.91 -9.19
CA LEU A 287 -9.02 -16.02 -9.28
C LEU A 287 -9.00 -14.90 -8.22
N ARG A 288 -7.87 -14.68 -7.52
CA ARG A 288 -7.76 -13.62 -6.49
C ARG A 288 -7.96 -12.21 -7.03
N TYR A 289 -7.67 -11.99 -8.31
CA TYR A 289 -7.77 -10.72 -9.01
C TYR A 289 -9.02 -10.61 -9.91
N ALA A 290 -9.80 -11.70 -10.00
CA ALA A 290 -11.02 -11.77 -10.79
C ALA A 290 -12.20 -11.21 -9.97
N ALA A 291 -12.56 -9.95 -10.21
CA ALA A 291 -13.65 -9.29 -9.50
C ALA A 291 -15.04 -9.78 -9.96
N ARG A 292 -15.39 -10.99 -9.52
CA ARG A 292 -16.73 -11.62 -9.52
C ARG A 292 -17.58 -11.37 -10.78
N ASP A 293 -17.19 -11.99 -11.89
CA ASP A 293 -18.10 -12.26 -13.02
C ASP A 293 -18.27 -13.77 -13.31
N PHE A 294 -17.96 -14.62 -12.32
CA PHE A 294 -18.42 -16.02 -12.29
C PHE A 294 -19.80 -16.08 -11.62
N ASP A 295 -20.76 -15.30 -12.13
CA ASP A 295 -22.09 -15.13 -11.54
C ASP A 295 -22.94 -16.42 -11.70
N THR A 296 -22.49 -17.39 -12.52
CA THR A 296 -23.07 -18.73 -12.59
C THR A 296 -22.03 -19.88 -12.56
N PRO A 297 -22.40 -21.07 -12.03
CA PRO A 297 -21.60 -22.28 -12.18
C PRO A 297 -21.44 -22.80 -13.62
N ASP A 298 -22.14 -22.22 -14.60
CA ASP A 298 -22.01 -22.59 -16.01
C ASP A 298 -20.75 -21.97 -16.65
N ASP A 299 -20.26 -20.85 -16.12
CA ASP A 299 -19.09 -20.13 -16.67
C ASP A 299 -17.77 -20.87 -16.39
N VAL A 300 -17.65 -21.53 -15.23
CA VAL A 300 -16.53 -22.43 -14.90
C VAL A 300 -16.56 -23.73 -15.73
N LEU A 301 -17.69 -24.03 -16.39
CA LEU A 301 -17.87 -25.24 -17.19
C LEU A 301 -17.51 -25.06 -18.68
N ALA A 302 -17.15 -23.85 -19.11
CA ALA A 302 -16.67 -23.56 -20.45
C ALA A 302 -15.15 -23.81 -20.62
N THR A 303 -14.36 -23.53 -19.57
CA THR A 303 -12.89 -23.62 -19.58
C THR A 303 -12.37 -25.07 -19.44
N ALA A 304 -13.21 -26.02 -19.02
CA ALA A 304 -12.81 -27.41 -18.79
C ALA A 304 -13.59 -28.42 -19.65
N ILE A 305 -12.87 -29.02 -20.62
CA ILE A 305 -13.20 -30.27 -21.33
C ILE A 305 -14.37 -30.18 -22.34
N ARG A 306 -14.05 -30.16 -23.64
CA ARG A 306 -14.54 -31.15 -24.63
C ARG A 306 -13.49 -31.45 -25.72
N PRO A 307 -13.40 -32.71 -26.20
CA PRO A 307 -12.44 -33.16 -27.22
C PRO A 307 -12.88 -32.84 -28.67
#